data_AF-A0A5R8W7E9-F1
#
_entry.id   AF-A0A5R8W7E9-F1
#
_cell.length_a   1.000
_cell.length_b   1.000
_cell.length_c   1.000
_cell.angle_alpha   90.00
_cell.angle_beta   90.00
_cell.angle_gamma   90.00
#
_symmetry.space_group_name_H-M   'P 1'
#
loop_
_entity.id
_entity.type
_entity.pdbx_description
1 polymer ?
#
loop_
_entity_poly.entity_id
_entity_poly.type
_entity_poly.pdbx_seq_one_letter_code
_entity_poly.pdbx_strand_id
1 'polypeptide(L)'
;MKIYSGDTWTLEELQEQVADAGRRSLVVPPAEGKRAVLETFGEVLSFPEHYGVNLDALNDSLHDFADAIMDNGNPPVTLLWQVAAQFRSDRSFGVICEILQDAESYAGKDLAVTAVLL
;
A
#
# COMPACT_ATOMS: atom_id res chain seq x y z
N MET A 1 10.26 -1.24 0.20
CA MET A 1 9.15 -1.87 0.96
C MET A 1 9.67 -2.63 2.16
N LYS A 2 8.96 -2.51 3.29
CA LYS A 2 9.17 -3.31 4.50
C LYS A 2 8.04 -4.31 4.71
N ILE A 3 8.30 -5.42 5.41
CA ILE A 3 7.30 -6.41 5.77
C ILE A 3 7.44 -6.71 7.27
N TYR A 4 6.36 -6.54 8.02
CA TYR A 4 6.28 -6.78 9.46
C TYR A 4 5.23 -7.83 9.80
N SER A 5 5.41 -8.51 10.93
CA SER A 5 4.38 -9.37 11.51
C SER A 5 3.49 -8.56 12.46
N GLY A 6 2.18 -8.73 12.36
CA GLY A 6 1.20 -8.18 13.31
C GLY A 6 1.37 -8.73 14.73
N ASP A 7 2.04 -9.88 14.90
CA ASP A 7 2.43 -10.39 16.23
C ASP A 7 3.52 -9.56 16.90
N THR A 8 4.25 -8.76 16.13
CA THR A 8 5.41 -7.97 16.62
C THR A 8 5.09 -6.49 16.74
N TRP A 9 4.24 -5.95 15.87
CA TRP A 9 3.88 -4.54 15.81
C TRP A 9 2.37 -4.40 15.64
N THR A 10 1.72 -3.62 16.51
CA THR A 10 0.30 -3.28 16.29
C THR A 10 0.17 -2.24 15.19
N LEU A 11 -1.04 -2.15 14.60
CA LEU A 11 -1.31 -1.10 13.61
C LEU A 11 -1.17 0.29 14.25
N GLU A 12 -1.63 0.48 15.49
CA GLU A 12 -1.51 1.78 16.16
C GLU A 12 -0.05 2.19 16.34
N GLU A 13 0.82 1.28 16.81
CA GLU A 13 2.25 1.56 16.99
C GLU A 13 2.95 1.93 15.68
N LEU A 14 2.53 1.33 14.56
CA LEU A 14 3.05 1.68 13.24
C LEU A 14 2.53 3.05 12.78
N GLN A 15 1.27 3.37 13.04
CA GLN A 15 0.72 4.69 12.72
C GLN A 15 1.36 5.80 13.55
N GLU A 16 1.65 5.56 14.82
CA GLU A 16 2.40 6.48 15.69
C GLU A 16 3.81 6.72 15.14
N GLN A 17 4.55 5.66 14.77
CA GLN A 17 5.87 5.82 14.14
C GLN A 17 5.83 6.61 12.82
N VAL A 18 4.78 6.41 12.01
CA VAL A 18 4.58 7.18 10.77
C VAL A 18 4.35 8.65 11.09
N ALA A 19 3.54 8.97 12.10
CA ALA A 19 3.27 10.33 12.53
C ALA A 19 4.52 11.01 13.12
N ASP A 20 5.28 10.31 13.97
CA ASP A 20 6.54 10.79 14.56
C ASP A 20 7.61 11.08 13.49
N ALA A 21 7.58 10.34 12.38
CA ALA A 21 8.42 10.60 11.21
C ALA A 21 7.93 11.79 10.35
N GLY A 22 6.86 12.47 10.74
CA GLY A 22 6.25 13.59 10.01
C GLY A 22 5.56 13.16 8.71
N ARG A 23 5.08 11.91 8.63
CA ARG A 23 4.43 11.33 7.46
C ARG A 23 2.94 11.11 7.71
N ARG A 24 2.16 10.98 6.64
CA ARG A 24 0.74 10.57 6.69
C ARG A 24 0.64 9.07 6.54
N SER A 25 -0.20 8.40 7.35
CA SER A 25 -0.52 6.99 7.17
C SER A 25 -1.76 6.82 6.30
N LEU A 26 -1.71 5.91 5.33
CA LEU A 26 -2.88 5.35 4.65
C LEU A 26 -2.94 3.86 4.95
N VAL A 27 -4.09 3.37 5.41
CA VAL A 27 -4.24 1.97 5.82
C VAL A 27 -5.10 1.23 4.81
N VAL A 28 -4.53 0.19 4.20
CA VAL A 28 -5.24 -0.74 3.32
C VAL A 28 -5.62 -1.96 4.17
N PRO A 29 -6.92 -2.16 4.49
CA PRO A 29 -7.36 -3.24 5.35
C PRO A 29 -7.15 -4.63 4.69
N PRO A 30 -7.19 -5.71 5.47
CA PRO A 30 -7.09 -7.06 4.93
C PRO A 30 -8.30 -7.37 4.05
N ALA A 31 -8.03 -8.01 2.92
CA ALA A 31 -9.05 -8.47 1.99
C ALA A 31 -8.77 -9.91 1.54
N GLU A 32 -9.84 -10.62 1.18
CA GLU A 32 -9.78 -12.04 0.82
C GLU A 32 -9.61 -12.22 -0.69
N GLY A 33 -8.44 -12.72 -1.10
CA GLY A 33 -8.17 -13.06 -2.50
C GLY A 33 -7.84 -11.85 -3.36
N LYS A 34 -7.25 -12.15 -4.53
CA LYS A 34 -6.64 -11.14 -5.41
C LYS A 34 -7.57 -10.00 -5.79
N ARG A 35 -8.80 -10.32 -6.21
CA ARG A 35 -9.76 -9.32 -6.68
C ARG A 35 -10.12 -8.33 -5.56
N ALA A 36 -10.49 -8.84 -4.38
CA ALA A 36 -10.87 -8.00 -3.26
C ALA A 36 -9.72 -7.11 -2.81
N VAL A 37 -8.49 -7.64 -2.77
CA VAL A 37 -7.28 -6.84 -2.49
C VAL A 37 -7.14 -5.70 -3.50
N LEU A 38 -7.29 -5.96 -4.79
CA LEU A 38 -7.19 -4.93 -5.82
C LEU A 38 -8.28 -3.86 -5.67
N GLU A 39 -9.52 -4.25 -5.37
CA GLU A 39 -10.63 -3.33 -5.10
C GLU A 39 -10.34 -2.46 -3.86
N THR A 40 -9.84 -3.06 -2.78
CA THR A 40 -9.49 -2.34 -1.55
C THR A 40 -8.39 -1.29 -1.78
N PHE A 41 -7.36 -1.60 -2.58
CA PHE A 41 -6.37 -0.59 -2.98
C PHE A 41 -7.03 0.56 -3.73
N GLY A 42 -7.90 0.25 -4.69
CA GLY A 42 -8.61 1.26 -5.48
C GLY A 42 -9.47 2.19 -4.62
N GLU A 43 -10.19 1.65 -3.65
CA GLU A 43 -11.02 2.44 -2.73
C GLU A 43 -10.16 3.33 -1.81
N VAL A 44 -9.17 2.75 -1.13
CA VAL A 44 -8.35 3.47 -0.13
C VAL A 44 -7.51 4.56 -0.78
N LEU A 45 -6.96 4.29 -1.96
CA LEU A 45 -6.13 5.25 -2.70
C LEU A 45 -6.95 6.17 -3.62
N SER A 46 -8.28 6.01 -3.63
CA SER A 46 -9.21 6.78 -4.48
C SER A 46 -8.83 6.74 -5.96
N PHE A 47 -8.52 5.55 -6.48
CA PHE A 47 -8.30 5.34 -7.91
C PHE A 47 -9.56 5.66 -8.72
N PRO A 48 -9.43 6.00 -10.03
CA PRO A 48 -10.57 6.39 -10.85
C PRO A 48 -11.66 5.31 -10.95
N GLU A 49 -12.92 5.70 -11.21
CA GLU A 49 -14.05 4.76 -11.35
C GLU A 49 -13.84 3.68 -12.44
N HIS A 50 -13.00 3.98 -13.44
CA HIS A 50 -12.64 3.05 -14.51
C HIS A 50 -11.39 2.22 -14.20
N TYR A 51 -10.95 2.17 -12.94
CA TYR A 51 -9.89 1.31 -12.45
C TYR A 51 -10.20 -0.15 -12.79
N GLY A 52 -9.38 -0.75 -13.66
CA GLY A 52 -9.66 -2.04 -14.30
C GLY A 52 -9.57 -3.28 -13.40
N VAL A 53 -9.37 -3.11 -12.08
CA VAL A 53 -9.28 -4.18 -11.05
C VAL A 53 -8.41 -5.36 -11.49
N ASN A 54 -7.20 -5.06 -11.96
CA ASN A 54 -6.19 -6.04 -12.37
C ASN A 54 -4.79 -5.53 -11.99
N LEU A 55 -3.77 -6.38 -12.14
CA LEU A 55 -2.40 -6.05 -11.69
C LEU A 55 -1.75 -4.93 -12.49
N ASP A 56 -2.01 -4.84 -13.80
CA ASP A 56 -1.49 -3.76 -14.64
C ASP A 56 -2.15 -2.43 -14.26
N ALA A 57 -3.48 -2.44 -14.09
CA ALA A 57 -4.23 -1.28 -13.62
C ALA A 57 -3.77 -0.81 -12.22
N LEU A 58 -3.43 -1.74 -11.32
CA LEU A 58 -2.85 -1.41 -10.01
C LEU A 58 -1.51 -0.70 -10.18
N ASN A 59 -0.63 -1.24 -11.02
CA ASN A 59 0.68 -0.67 -11.27
C ASN A 59 0.58 0.76 -11.83
N ASP A 60 -0.24 0.95 -12.86
CA ASP A 60 -0.43 2.26 -13.50
C ASP A 60 -1.02 3.27 -12.50
N SER A 61 -2.05 2.87 -11.76
CA SER A 61 -2.71 3.76 -10.79
C SER A 61 -1.81 4.12 -9.61
N LEU A 62 -0.89 3.24 -9.20
CA LEU A 62 0.09 3.53 -8.17
C LEU A 62 1.14 4.54 -8.64
N HIS A 63 1.51 4.52 -9.92
CA HIS A 63 2.39 5.54 -10.51
C HIS A 63 1.68 6.89 -10.58
N ASP A 64 0.41 6.92 -11.02
CA ASP A 64 -0.40 8.14 -11.01
C ASP A 64 -0.57 8.70 -9.58
N PHE A 65 -0.79 7.82 -8.60
CA PHE A 65 -0.84 8.19 -7.19
C PHE A 65 0.49 8.75 -6.68
N ALA A 66 1.62 8.12 -7.04
CA ALA A 66 2.96 8.58 -6.70
C ALA A 66 3.22 9.98 -7.27
N ASP A 67 2.90 10.21 -8.54
CA ASP A 67 3.01 11.53 -9.18
C ASP A 67 2.18 12.59 -8.44
N ALA A 68 0.95 12.24 -8.06
CA ALA A 68 0.06 13.15 -7.34
C ALA A 68 0.58 13.54 -5.93
N ILE A 69 1.45 12.73 -5.32
CA ILE A 69 1.99 13.01 -3.97
C ILE A 69 3.39 13.64 -3.95
N MET A 70 4.21 13.48 -5.01
CA MET A 70 5.58 14.02 -5.04
C MET A 70 5.63 15.57 -5.07
N ASP A 71 4.68 16.22 -5.76
CA ASP A 71 4.76 17.66 -6.04
C ASP A 71 3.63 18.51 -5.43
N ASN A 72 2.95 18.00 -4.40
CA ASN A 72 1.75 18.65 -3.87
C ASN A 72 1.95 19.47 -2.58
N GLY A 73 3.18 19.53 -2.05
CA GLY A 73 3.50 20.24 -0.80
C GLY A 73 2.93 19.61 0.47
N ASN A 74 2.26 18.46 0.38
CA ASN A 74 1.78 17.71 1.53
C ASN A 74 2.91 16.84 2.13
N PRO A 75 2.76 16.40 3.39
CA PRO A 75 3.72 15.47 3.97
C PRO A 75 3.76 14.14 3.19
N PRO A 76 4.94 13.49 3.10
CA PRO A 76 5.11 12.17 2.51
C PRO A 76 4.14 11.13 3.09
N VAL A 77 3.84 10.11 2.30
CA VAL A 77 2.88 9.05 2.65
C VAL A 77 3.62 7.77 3.05
N THR A 78 3.13 7.10 4.10
CA THR A 78 3.41 5.70 4.36
C THR A 78 2.13 4.89 4.17
N LEU A 79 2.15 3.95 3.23
CA LEU A 79 1.08 2.99 3.01
C LEU A 79 1.29 1.77 3.91
N LEU A 80 0.32 1.52 4.79
CA LEU A 80 0.28 0.37 5.68
C LEU A 80 -0.73 -0.64 5.12
N TRP A 81 -0.24 -1.70 4.49
CA TRP A 81 -1.09 -2.73 3.91
C TRP A 81 -1.20 -3.93 4.83
N GLN A 82 -2.39 -4.16 5.39
CA GLN A 82 -2.69 -5.35 6.16
C GLN A 82 -2.96 -6.54 5.25
N VAL A 83 -2.23 -7.62 5.45
CA VAL A 83 -2.28 -8.82 4.60
C VAL A 83 -2.95 -9.94 5.36
N ALA A 84 -4.13 -10.36 4.92
CA ALA A 84 -4.82 -11.52 5.49
C ALA A 84 -3.96 -12.79 5.35
N ALA A 85 -3.89 -13.61 6.40
CA ALA A 85 -3.12 -14.86 6.43
C ALA A 85 -3.39 -15.77 5.21
N GLN A 86 -4.65 -15.89 4.81
CA GLN A 86 -5.04 -16.69 3.64
C GLN A 86 -4.52 -16.12 2.32
N PHE A 87 -4.53 -14.80 2.17
CA PHE A 87 -4.06 -14.14 0.95
C PHE A 87 -2.54 -14.21 0.80
N ARG A 88 -1.80 -14.23 1.90
CA ARG A 88 -0.33 -14.37 1.90
C ARG A 88 0.17 -15.59 1.11
N SER A 89 -0.62 -16.66 1.07
CA SER A 89 -0.28 -17.90 0.33
C SER A 89 -0.60 -17.84 -1.17
N ASP A 90 -1.34 -16.84 -1.62
CA ASP A 90 -1.67 -16.65 -3.03
C ASP A 90 -0.46 -16.13 -3.81
N ARG A 91 -0.24 -16.64 -5.03
CA ARG A 91 0.87 -16.19 -5.90
C ARG A 91 0.84 -14.68 -6.15
N SER A 92 -0.34 -14.08 -6.21
CA SER A 92 -0.50 -12.66 -6.44
C SER A 92 0.01 -11.79 -5.30
N PHE A 93 0.15 -12.31 -4.07
CA PHE A 93 0.77 -11.57 -2.97
C PHE A 93 2.18 -11.11 -3.34
N GLY A 94 3.02 -12.01 -3.87
CA GLY A 94 4.37 -11.68 -4.31
C GLY A 94 4.39 -10.62 -5.42
N VAL A 95 3.50 -10.75 -6.40
CA VAL A 95 3.41 -9.81 -7.52
C VAL A 95 2.96 -8.41 -7.06
N ILE A 96 2.01 -8.34 -6.12
CA ILE A 96 1.57 -7.06 -5.54
C ILE A 96 2.70 -6.43 -4.72
N CYS A 97 3.49 -7.22 -3.98
CA CYS A 97 4.69 -6.70 -3.30
C CYS A 97 5.70 -6.10 -4.29
N GLU A 98 5.93 -6.75 -5.44
CA GLU A 98 6.82 -6.21 -6.49
C GLU A 98 6.29 -4.88 -7.04
N ILE A 99 5.00 -4.81 -7.37
CA ILE A 99 4.35 -3.57 -7.85
C ILE A 99 4.44 -2.44 -6.81
N LEU A 100 4.17 -2.74 -5.53
CA LEU A 100 4.26 -1.77 -4.45
C LEU A 100 5.71 -1.30 -4.21
N GLN A 101 6.67 -2.20 -4.34
CA GLN A 101 8.09 -1.87 -4.25
C GLN A 101 8.53 -0.97 -5.42
N ASP A 102 8.03 -1.22 -6.62
CA ASP A 102 8.29 -0.37 -7.79
C ASP A 102 7.73 1.04 -7.59
N ALA A 103 6.47 1.16 -7.16
CA ALA A 103 5.85 2.45 -6.83
C ALA A 103 6.60 3.20 -5.70
N GLU A 104 7.05 2.49 -4.65
CA GLU A 104 7.89 3.07 -3.60
C GLU A 104 9.23 3.57 -4.15
N SER A 105 9.87 2.78 -5.02
CA SER A 105 11.13 3.16 -5.65
C SER A 105 10.96 4.38 -6.56
N TYR A 106 9.87 4.44 -7.31
CA TYR A 106 9.52 5.53 -8.20
C TYR A 106 9.31 6.85 -7.44
N ALA A 107 8.51 6.82 -6.36
CA ALA A 107 8.22 7.99 -5.52
C ALA A 107 9.36 8.40 -4.58
N GLY A 108 10.38 7.56 -4.42
CA GLY A 108 11.54 7.83 -3.58
C GLY A 108 11.19 8.10 -2.11
N LYS A 109 11.45 9.31 -1.62
CA LYS A 109 11.21 9.68 -0.22
C LYS A 109 9.72 9.92 0.08
N ASP A 110 8.91 10.17 -0.96
CA ASP A 110 7.54 10.67 -0.82
C ASP A 110 6.52 9.55 -0.60
N LEU A 111 6.87 8.31 -0.94
CA LEU A 111 6.13 7.09 -0.59
C LEU A 111 7.02 6.11 0.18
N ALA A 112 6.44 5.46 1.18
CA ALA A 112 7.00 4.27 1.79
C ALA A 112 5.89 3.23 1.91
N VAL A 113 6.19 1.95 1.67
CA VAL A 113 5.20 0.87 1.80
C VAL A 113 5.64 -0.12 2.88
N THR A 114 4.71 -0.45 3.77
CA THR A 114 4.88 -1.49 4.79
C THR A 114 3.73 -2.49 4.68
N ALA A 115 4.03 -3.75 4.40
CA ALA A 115 3.05 -4.83 4.58
C ALA A 115 3.06 -5.30 6.04
N VAL A 116 1.88 -5.50 6.61
CA VAL A 116 1.65 -6.00 7.96
C VAL A 116 0.93 -7.33 7.84
N LEU A 117 1.64 -8.42 8.13
CA LEU A 117 1.12 -9.78 7.99
C LEU A 117 0.27 -10.12 9.21
N LEU A 118 -1.02 -10.40 9.00
CA LEU A 118 -1.96 -10.83 10.02
C LEU A 118 -1.98 -12.35 10.20
#